data_AF-A0AA39Q9C9-F1
#
_entry.id   AF-A0AA39Q9C9-F1
#
_cell.length_a   1.000
_cell.length_b   1.000
_cell.length_c   1.000
_cell.angle_alpha   90.00
_cell.angle_beta   90.00
_cell.angle_gamma   90.00
#
_symmetry.space_group_name_H-M   'P 1'
#
loop_
_entity.id
_entity.type
_entity.pdbx_description
1 polymer ?
#
loop_
_entity_poly.entity_id
_entity_poly.type
_entity_poly.pdbx_seq_one_letter_code
_entity_poly.pdbx_strand_id
1 'polypeptide(L)'
;MNLTAESLPTVLDLLHRLPTLLPLTATAPTVTFDTLDVLKRESRRRAHVLWVGPSQPEPLFSQINQIFRNEFFITDTRPLKLRMTPMNSTYRRPRAKRPQPFDYDVLMHKDGVLGCFGVQESEYAELPMTVTMGSYEAPRVHLGKMGSWDTDSAYVSCGSAPMYKESV
;
A
#
# COMPACT_ATOMS: atom_id res chain seq x y z
N MET A 1 -15.73 8.05 -6.21
CA MET A 1 -15.82 9.01 -7.33
C MET A 1 -14.77 8.59 -8.36
N ASN A 2 -15.11 8.38 -9.64
CA ASN A 2 -14.09 8.22 -10.67
C ASN A 2 -13.48 9.60 -10.90
N LEU A 3 -12.15 9.74 -10.88
CA LEU A 3 -11.49 10.96 -11.32
C LEU A 3 -11.91 11.22 -12.78
N THR A 4 -12.74 12.24 -13.01
CA THR A 4 -13.08 12.67 -14.36
C THR A 4 -11.88 13.42 -14.93
N ALA A 5 -11.81 13.57 -16.26
CA ALA A 5 -10.78 14.41 -16.88
C ALA A 5 -10.78 15.85 -16.32
N GLU A 6 -11.94 16.31 -15.85
CA GLU A 6 -12.14 17.62 -15.24
C GLU A 6 -11.59 17.74 -13.81
N SER A 7 -11.49 16.64 -13.05
CA SER A 7 -10.99 16.70 -11.66
C SER A 7 -9.48 16.49 -11.54
N LEU A 8 -8.82 15.96 -12.59
CA LEU A 8 -7.38 15.72 -12.56
C LEU A 8 -6.54 16.97 -12.28
N PRO A 9 -6.77 18.14 -12.91
CA PRO A 9 -6.04 19.35 -12.59
C PRO A 9 -6.17 19.77 -11.12
N THR A 10 -7.37 19.65 -10.54
CA THR A 10 -7.64 19.98 -9.13
C THR A 10 -6.93 19.04 -8.16
N VAL A 11 -6.89 17.75 -8.46
CA VAL A 11 -6.18 16.75 -7.62
C VAL A 11 -4.67 16.98 -7.69
N LEU A 12 -4.15 17.34 -8.86
CA LEU A 12 -2.74 17.66 -9.04
C LEU A 12 -2.35 18.95 -8.31
N ASP A 13 -3.21 19.98 -8.32
CA ASP A 13 -3.00 21.18 -7.50
C ASP A 13 -2.90 20.82 -6.01
N LEU A 14 -3.84 20.01 -5.50
CA LEU A 14 -3.80 19.55 -4.10
C LEU A 14 -2.53 18.74 -3.80
N LEU A 15 -2.13 17.83 -4.71
CA LEU A 15 -0.91 17.04 -4.60
C LEU A 15 0.31 17.94 -4.49
N HIS A 16 0.45 18.94 -5.36
CA HIS A 16 1.58 19.88 -5.36
C HIS A 16 1.59 20.80 -4.13
N ARG A 17 0.46 20.99 -3.46
CA ARG A 17 0.36 21.75 -2.20
C ARG A 17 0.69 20.92 -0.96
N LEU A 18 0.82 19.60 -1.05
CA LEU A 18 1.18 18.77 0.12
C LEU A 18 2.42 19.27 0.89
N PRO A 19 3.51 19.72 0.25
CA PRO A 19 4.68 20.19 0.98
C PRO A 19 4.44 21.40 1.87
N THR A 20 3.43 22.22 1.57
CA THR A 20 3.04 23.39 2.38
C THR A 20 1.97 23.05 3.42
N LEU A 21 1.18 22.00 3.18
CA LEU A 21 0.10 21.55 4.06
C LEU A 21 0.57 20.56 5.13
N LEU A 22 1.69 19.88 4.90
CA LEU A 22 2.21 18.84 5.78
C LEU A 22 3.39 19.35 6.62
N PRO A 23 3.59 18.81 7.84
CA PRO A 23 4.74 19.14 8.69
C PRO A 23 6.00 18.40 8.22
N LEU A 24 6.44 18.65 6.98
CA LEU A 24 7.60 17.97 6.40
C LEU A 24 8.90 18.34 7.11
N THR A 25 9.82 17.37 7.20
CA THR A 25 11.17 17.55 7.74
C THR A 25 12.21 17.54 6.61
N ALA A 26 13.50 17.72 6.94
CA ALA A 26 14.57 17.64 5.94
C ALA A 26 14.82 16.21 5.41
N THR A 27 14.27 15.19 6.08
CA THR A 27 14.39 13.77 5.70
C THR A 27 13.06 13.22 5.24
N ALA A 28 13.11 12.24 4.33
CA ALA A 28 11.91 11.53 3.90
C ALA A 28 11.31 10.70 5.05
N PRO A 29 9.97 10.56 5.11
CA PRO A 29 9.34 9.61 6.02
C PRO A 29 9.77 8.18 5.65
N THR A 30 9.75 7.30 6.64
CA THR A 30 10.13 5.89 6.49
C THR A 30 8.90 5.00 6.64
N VAL A 31 8.83 3.93 5.84
CA VAL A 31 7.85 2.87 5.99
C VAL A 31 8.59 1.59 6.36
N THR A 32 8.33 1.08 7.56
CA THR A 32 8.81 -0.24 7.99
C THR A 32 7.80 -1.30 7.59
N PHE A 33 8.28 -2.41 7.04
CA PHE A 33 7.46 -3.59 6.76
C PHE A 33 7.74 -4.66 7.80
N ASP A 34 7.02 -4.59 8.93
CA ASP A 34 7.21 -5.44 10.12
C ASP A 34 6.00 -6.36 10.41
N THR A 35 4.90 -6.20 9.69
CA THR A 35 3.65 -6.94 9.91
C THR A 35 3.19 -7.59 8.63
N LEU A 36 3.01 -8.92 8.64
CA LEU A 36 2.38 -9.72 7.58
C LEU A 36 1.00 -10.17 8.03
N ASP A 37 0.00 -10.01 7.18
CA ASP A 37 -1.38 -10.45 7.43
C ASP A 37 -2.18 -10.52 6.11
N VAL A 38 -3.46 -10.86 6.20
CA VAL A 38 -4.36 -11.01 5.06
C VAL A 38 -5.59 -10.11 5.16
N LEU A 39 -6.18 -9.75 4.01
CA LEU A 39 -7.52 -9.17 3.93
C LEU A 39 -8.46 -10.04 3.09
N LYS A 40 -9.77 -9.79 3.23
CA LYS A 40 -10.84 -10.55 2.58
C LYS A 40 -10.73 -12.04 2.92
N ARG A 41 -10.72 -12.34 4.22
CA ARG A 41 -10.73 -13.72 4.74
C ARG A 41 -12.08 -14.36 4.41
N GLU A 42 -12.04 -15.54 3.78
CA GLU A 42 -13.22 -16.39 3.59
C GLU A 42 -13.32 -17.49 4.66
N SER A 43 -12.19 -17.86 5.25
CA SER A 43 -12.11 -18.79 6.38
C SER A 43 -10.85 -18.55 7.21
N ARG A 44 -10.64 -19.35 8.27
CA ARG A 44 -9.43 -19.31 9.12
C ARG A 44 -8.11 -19.55 8.38
N ARG A 45 -8.14 -20.03 7.13
CA ARG A 45 -6.92 -20.32 6.34
C ARG A 45 -6.95 -19.75 4.93
N ARG A 46 -8.07 -19.13 4.52
CA ARG A 46 -8.29 -18.72 3.14
C ARG A 46 -8.55 -17.24 3.06
N ALA A 47 -7.84 -16.56 2.16
CA ALA A 47 -7.99 -15.14 1.92
C ALA A 47 -7.70 -14.79 0.46
N HIS A 48 -8.02 -13.55 0.07
CA HIS A 48 -7.73 -13.06 -1.28
C HIS A 48 -6.58 -12.07 -1.35
N VAL A 49 -6.13 -11.52 -0.23
CA VAL A 49 -5.09 -10.49 -0.23
C VAL A 49 -4.08 -10.80 0.85
N LEU A 50 -2.81 -10.95 0.46
CA LEU A 50 -1.67 -11.00 1.38
C LEU A 50 -1.04 -9.62 1.37
N TRP A 51 -0.70 -9.08 2.54
CA TRP A 51 -0.14 -7.74 2.64
C TRP A 51 0.92 -7.68 3.72
N VAL A 52 1.91 -6.79 3.50
CA VAL A 52 2.90 -6.39 4.49
C VAL A 52 2.82 -4.90 4.74
N GLY A 53 3.04 -4.46 5.96
CA GLY A 53 2.92 -3.05 6.32
C GLY A 53 3.48 -2.76 7.71
N PRO A 54 3.51 -1.49 8.09
CA PRO A 54 3.93 -1.09 9.43
C PRO A 54 2.86 -1.42 10.47
N SER A 55 3.29 -1.96 11.60
CA SER A 55 2.51 -2.08 12.83
C SER A 55 2.12 -0.70 13.38
N GLN A 56 3.01 0.29 13.19
CA GLN A 56 2.86 1.68 13.60
C GLN A 56 3.21 2.61 12.42
N PRO A 57 2.25 2.96 11.55
CA PRO A 57 2.51 3.88 10.44
C PRO A 57 2.79 5.29 10.96
N GLU A 58 3.70 6.01 10.30
CA GLU A 58 3.94 7.42 10.61
C GLU A 58 2.63 8.25 10.48
N PRO A 59 2.35 9.18 11.41
CA PRO A 59 1.15 10.01 11.36
C PRO A 59 0.97 10.80 10.06
N LEU A 60 2.08 11.10 9.38
CA LEU A 60 2.12 11.82 8.11
C LEU A 60 1.23 11.17 7.03
N PHE A 61 1.24 9.84 6.91
CA PHE A 61 0.42 9.14 5.91
C PHE A 61 -1.08 9.28 6.18
N SER A 62 -1.47 9.30 7.46
CA SER A 62 -2.86 9.56 7.87
C SER A 62 -3.29 10.99 7.56
N GLN A 63 -2.38 11.97 7.71
CA GLN A 63 -2.63 13.37 7.35
C GLN A 63 -2.85 13.54 5.85
N ILE A 64 -2.02 12.92 5.00
CA ILE A 64 -2.21 12.90 3.54
C ILE A 64 -3.61 12.36 3.21
N ASN A 65 -3.95 11.18 3.74
CA ASN A 65 -5.26 10.58 3.51
C ASN A 65 -6.40 11.52 3.95
N GLN A 66 -6.26 12.22 5.08
CA GLN A 66 -7.28 13.17 5.55
C GLN A 66 -7.42 14.38 4.62
N ILE A 67 -6.31 14.94 4.11
CA ILE A 67 -6.32 16.06 3.17
C ILE A 67 -7.14 15.70 1.91
N PHE A 68 -6.87 14.55 1.30
CA PHE A 68 -7.62 14.11 0.11
C PHE A 68 -9.07 13.71 0.42
N ARG A 69 -9.39 13.28 1.65
CA ARG A 69 -10.78 13.02 2.07
C ARG A 69 -11.57 14.31 2.25
N ASN A 70 -10.96 15.35 2.81
CA ASN A 70 -11.60 16.66 3.01
C ASN A 70 -11.99 17.31 1.67
N GLU A 71 -11.20 17.06 0.62
CA GLU A 71 -11.46 17.51 -0.75
C GLU A 71 -12.30 16.50 -1.57
N PHE A 72 -12.91 15.51 -0.91
CA PHE A 72 -13.80 14.49 -1.49
C PHE A 72 -13.18 13.59 -2.58
N PHE A 73 -11.85 13.59 -2.73
CA PHE A 73 -11.15 12.71 -3.67
C PHE A 73 -11.08 11.26 -3.18
N ILE A 74 -11.09 11.04 -1.86
CA ILE A 74 -11.20 9.72 -1.26
C ILE A 74 -12.58 9.56 -0.63
N THR A 75 -13.40 8.70 -1.23
CA THR A 75 -14.76 8.40 -0.75
C THR A 75 -14.84 7.13 0.11
N ASP A 76 -13.75 6.37 0.21
CA ASP A 76 -13.69 5.19 1.08
C ASP A 76 -13.75 5.63 2.54
N THR A 77 -14.69 5.09 3.31
CA THR A 77 -14.93 5.51 4.69
C THR A 77 -14.05 4.77 5.69
N ARG A 78 -13.44 3.65 5.30
CA ARG A 78 -12.65 2.79 6.21
C ARG A 78 -11.41 3.52 6.73
N PRO A 79 -10.89 3.12 7.90
CA PRO A 79 -9.60 3.61 8.40
C PRO A 79 -8.48 3.32 7.40
N LEU A 80 -7.51 4.24 7.31
CA LEU A 80 -6.31 4.02 6.50
C LEU A 80 -5.53 2.82 7.06
N LYS A 81 -5.27 1.83 6.22
CA LYS A 81 -4.38 0.70 6.52
C LYS A 81 -3.23 0.71 5.52
N LEU A 82 -2.11 1.32 5.90
CA LEU A 82 -0.92 1.41 5.06
C LEU A 82 -0.32 0.01 4.86
N ARG A 83 -0.07 -0.37 3.60
CA ARG A 83 0.41 -1.71 3.24
C ARG A 83 0.94 -1.78 1.80
N MET A 84 1.93 -2.63 1.60
CA MET A 84 2.27 -3.22 0.31
C MET A 84 1.47 -4.52 0.12
N THR A 85 0.98 -4.78 -1.09
CA THR A 85 0.21 -6.00 -1.40
C THR A 85 1.00 -6.90 -2.36
N PRO A 86 1.76 -7.89 -1.85
CA PRO A 86 2.48 -8.85 -2.70
C PRO A 86 1.55 -9.75 -3.52
N MET A 87 0.39 -10.12 -2.95
CA MET A 87 -0.53 -11.05 -3.61
C MET A 87 -1.99 -10.60 -3.47
N ASN A 88 -2.71 -10.62 -4.59
CA ASN A 88 -4.14 -10.38 -4.62
C ASN A 88 -4.84 -11.30 -5.62
N SER A 89 -5.50 -12.36 -5.13
CA SER A 89 -6.18 -13.33 -5.99
C SER A 89 -7.50 -12.83 -6.58
N THR A 90 -8.01 -11.67 -6.11
CA THR A 90 -9.19 -11.03 -6.72
C THR A 90 -8.92 -10.65 -8.18
N TYR A 91 -7.66 -10.34 -8.52
CA TYR A 91 -7.26 -9.89 -9.86
C TYR A 91 -6.49 -10.95 -10.66
N ARG A 92 -6.44 -12.20 -10.18
CA ARG A 92 -5.75 -13.30 -10.87
C ARG A 92 -6.25 -13.45 -12.31
N ARG A 93 -5.32 -13.65 -13.24
CA ARG A 93 -5.59 -13.99 -14.64
C ARG A 93 -5.24 -15.45 -14.93
N PRO A 94 -5.99 -16.17 -15.79
CA PRO A 94 -7.25 -15.73 -16.42
C PRO A 94 -8.36 -15.51 -15.40
N ARG A 95 -9.28 -14.57 -15.67
CA ARG A 95 -10.37 -14.24 -14.74
C ARG A 95 -11.36 -15.41 -14.70
N ALA A 96 -11.45 -16.06 -13.55
CA ALA A 96 -12.48 -17.06 -13.28
C ALA A 96 -13.84 -16.38 -12.97
N LYS A 97 -14.95 -17.11 -13.15
CA LYS A 97 -16.30 -16.64 -12.78
C LYS A 97 -16.41 -16.23 -11.31
N ARG A 98 -15.64 -16.88 -10.43
CA ARG A 98 -15.50 -16.54 -9.01
C ARG A 98 -14.02 -16.45 -8.67
N PRO A 99 -13.56 -15.37 -8.02
CA PRO A 99 -12.20 -15.31 -7.49
C PRO A 99 -11.94 -16.51 -6.56
N GLN A 100 -10.82 -17.20 -6.75
CA GLN A 100 -10.42 -18.29 -5.87
C GLN A 100 -9.51 -17.73 -4.76
N PRO A 101 -9.83 -17.95 -3.48
CA PRO A 101 -8.92 -17.59 -2.41
C PRO A 101 -7.67 -18.48 -2.47
N PHE A 102 -6.57 -18.00 -1.92
CA PHE A 102 -5.42 -18.85 -1.63
C PHE A 102 -5.52 -19.36 -0.19
N ASP A 103 -5.01 -20.57 0.04
CA ASP A 103 -4.73 -21.06 1.39
C ASP A 103 -3.37 -20.52 1.82
N TYR A 104 -3.35 -19.64 2.82
CA TYR A 104 -2.10 -19.00 3.24
C TYR A 104 -1.27 -19.88 4.16
N ASP A 105 -1.85 -20.85 4.88
CA ASP A 105 -1.04 -21.81 5.64
C ASP A 105 -0.23 -22.64 4.66
N VAL A 106 -0.87 -23.17 3.60
CA VAL A 106 -0.17 -23.90 2.54
C VAL A 106 0.86 -23.02 1.83
N LEU A 107 0.55 -21.75 1.60
CA LEU A 107 1.49 -20.82 0.96
C LEU A 107 2.74 -20.59 1.80
N MET A 108 2.58 -20.38 3.12
CA MET A 108 3.70 -20.09 4.02
C MET A 108 4.61 -21.29 4.23
N HIS A 109 4.07 -22.51 4.17
CA HIS A 109 4.88 -23.74 4.26
C HIS A 109 5.56 -24.14 2.95
N LYS A 110 5.48 -23.33 1.89
CA LYS A 110 6.28 -23.57 0.69
C LYS A 110 7.71 -23.09 0.89
N ASP A 111 8.65 -23.91 0.45
CA ASP A 111 10.08 -23.65 0.50
C ASP A 111 10.42 -22.22 0.08
N GLY A 112 11.10 -21.50 0.97
CA GLY A 112 11.60 -20.14 0.75
C GLY A 112 10.57 -19.02 0.90
N VAL A 113 9.26 -19.29 1.02
CA VAL A 113 8.26 -18.21 1.14
C VAL A 113 8.42 -17.43 2.44
N LEU A 114 8.61 -18.09 3.58
CA LEU A 114 8.88 -17.41 4.86
C LEU A 114 10.20 -16.63 4.82
N GLY A 115 11.21 -17.16 4.12
CA GLY A 115 12.48 -16.47 3.90
C GLY A 115 12.33 -15.14 3.16
N CYS A 116 11.38 -15.01 2.23
CA CYS A 116 11.05 -13.74 1.57
C CYS A 116 10.53 -12.67 2.53
N PHE A 117 10.01 -13.07 3.69
CA PHE A 117 9.53 -12.18 4.75
C PHE A 117 10.52 -12.05 5.90
N GLY A 118 11.72 -12.63 5.79
CA GLY A 118 12.71 -12.62 6.86
C GLY A 118 12.29 -13.43 8.08
N VAL A 119 11.54 -14.52 7.88
CA VAL A 119 11.04 -15.41 8.94
C VAL A 119 11.63 -16.80 8.75
N GLN A 120 12.09 -17.44 9.84
CA GLN A 120 12.45 -18.86 9.83
C GLN A 120 11.21 -19.75 9.95
N GLU A 121 11.26 -20.97 9.41
CA GLU A 121 10.12 -21.92 9.51
C GLU A 121 9.69 -22.19 10.96
N SER A 122 10.64 -22.26 11.89
CA SER A 122 10.39 -22.44 13.32
C SER A 122 9.67 -21.27 14.00
N GLU A 123 9.65 -20.10 13.35
CA GLU A 123 9.05 -18.87 13.86
C GLU A 123 7.66 -18.62 13.27
N TYR A 124 7.16 -19.53 12.44
CA TYR A 124 5.81 -19.40 11.86
C TYR A 124 4.74 -19.32 12.95
N ALA A 125 3.92 -18.28 12.87
CA ALA A 125 2.78 -18.03 13.74
C ALA A 125 1.52 -17.72 12.92
N GLU A 126 0.33 -17.87 13.54
CA GLU A 126 -0.92 -17.47 12.88
C GLU A 126 -0.95 -15.96 12.63
N LEU A 127 -1.42 -15.55 11.45
CA LEU A 127 -1.51 -14.15 11.04
C LEU A 127 -2.53 -13.36 11.89
N PRO A 128 -2.23 -12.10 12.29
CA PRO A 128 -1.07 -11.31 11.89
C PRO A 128 0.23 -11.76 12.58
N MET A 129 1.34 -11.72 11.87
CA MET A 129 2.66 -12.09 12.40
C MET A 129 3.72 -11.01 12.14
N THR A 130 4.72 -10.97 13.00
CA THR A 130 5.89 -10.11 12.84
C THR A 130 6.80 -10.68 11.75
N VAL A 131 7.33 -9.79 10.91
CA VAL A 131 8.23 -10.10 9.80
C VAL A 131 9.38 -9.08 9.75
N THR A 132 10.45 -9.39 9.02
CA THR A 132 11.58 -8.47 8.83
C THR A 132 11.81 -8.25 7.33
N MET A 133 11.06 -7.32 6.76
CA MET A 133 11.24 -6.90 5.36
C MET A 133 11.99 -5.59 5.22
N GLY A 134 12.42 -4.98 6.31
CA GLY A 134 13.22 -3.75 6.33
C GLY A 134 12.38 -2.47 6.37
N SER A 135 13.10 -1.35 6.28
CA SER A 135 12.58 0.02 6.35
C SER A 135 13.01 0.78 5.10
N TYR A 136 12.07 1.51 4.51
CA TYR A 136 12.26 2.18 3.22
C TYR A 136 11.86 3.64 3.31
N GLU A 137 12.70 4.52 2.79
CA GLU A 137 12.35 5.92 2.63
C GLU A 137 11.23 6.06 1.59
N ALA A 138 10.27 6.93 1.88
CA ALA A 138 9.18 7.30 0.98
C ALA A 138 9.33 8.77 0.58
N PRO A 139 10.30 9.10 -0.31
CA PRO A 139 10.67 10.49 -0.61
C PRO A 139 9.62 11.24 -1.42
N ARG A 140 8.69 10.54 -2.09
CA ARG A 140 7.65 11.14 -2.91
C ARG A 140 6.33 10.39 -2.77
N VAL A 141 5.24 11.13 -2.92
CA VAL A 141 3.90 10.57 -3.10
C VAL A 141 3.48 10.78 -4.55
N HIS A 142 2.93 9.73 -5.17
CA HIS A 142 2.52 9.74 -6.58
C HIS A 142 1.00 9.62 -6.71
N LEU A 143 0.43 10.39 -7.62
CA LEU A 143 -0.91 10.14 -8.14
C LEU A 143 -0.81 9.11 -9.25
N GLY A 144 -1.24 7.87 -9.00
CA GLY A 144 -1.17 6.76 -9.96
C GLY A 144 -2.50 6.50 -10.66
N LYS A 145 -2.46 6.28 -11.98
CA LYS A 145 -3.63 5.89 -12.78
C LYS A 145 -3.83 4.37 -12.74
N MET A 146 -4.89 3.94 -12.06
CA MET A 146 -5.26 2.53 -11.98
C MET A 146 -5.59 1.95 -13.37
N GLY A 147 -5.18 0.69 -13.60
CA GLY A 147 -5.44 0.01 -14.88
C GLY A 147 -4.57 0.49 -16.03
N SER A 148 -3.50 1.25 -15.75
CA SER A 148 -2.45 1.57 -16.70
C SER A 148 -1.09 1.18 -16.14
N TRP A 149 -0.17 0.82 -17.04
CA TRP A 149 1.16 0.35 -16.69
C TRP A 149 2.20 1.04 -17.58
N ASP A 150 3.33 1.42 -16.99
CA ASP A 150 4.50 1.92 -17.72
C ASP A 150 5.41 0.76 -18.18
N THR A 151 6.61 1.09 -18.67
CA THR A 151 7.59 0.12 -19.15
C THR A 151 8.13 -0.81 -18.06
N ASP A 152 8.09 -0.37 -16.80
CA ASP A 152 8.56 -1.10 -15.64
C ASP A 152 7.43 -1.86 -14.93
N SER A 153 6.24 -1.90 -15.57
CA SER A 153 5.01 -2.48 -15.00
C SER A 153 4.52 -1.78 -13.73
N ALA A 154 4.97 -0.56 -13.44
CA ALA A 154 4.40 0.29 -12.40
C ALA A 154 3.15 1.02 -12.92
N TYR A 155 2.30 1.52 -12.01
CA TYR A 155 1.19 2.36 -12.43
C TYR A 155 1.70 3.65 -13.08
N VAL A 156 1.10 4.06 -14.20
CA VAL A 156 1.44 5.35 -14.82
C VAL A 156 1.17 6.48 -13.83
N SER A 157 2.22 7.24 -13.52
CA SER A 157 2.12 8.41 -12.65
C SER A 157 1.57 9.61 -13.41
N CYS A 158 0.54 10.25 -12.85
CA CYS A 158 -0.03 11.50 -13.35
C CYS A 158 0.67 12.75 -12.77
N GLY A 159 1.48 12.57 -11.73
CA GLY A 159 2.15 13.62 -10.97
C GLY A 159 2.69 13.10 -9.65
N SER A 160 3.61 13.86 -9.05
CA SER A 160 4.19 13.53 -7.75
C SER A 160 4.54 14.77 -6.94
N ALA A 161 4.56 14.65 -5.61
CA ALA A 161 5.04 15.68 -4.70
C ALA A 161 6.11 15.12 -3.75
N PRO A 162 7.10 15.93 -3.34
CA PRO A 162 8.09 15.50 -2.36
C PRO A 162 7.46 15.35 -0.97
N MET A 163 8.01 14.40 -0.22
CA MET A 163 7.62 14.09 1.16
C MET A 163 8.67 14.57 2.17
N TYR A 164 9.57 15.46 1.76
CA TYR A 164 10.56 16.13 2.58
C TYR A 164 10.71 17.58 2.11
N LYS A 165 11.31 18.43 2.95
CA LYS A 165 11.66 19.81 2.59
C LYS A 165 12.85 19.78 1.64
N GLU A 166 12.59 20.07 0.38
CA GLU A 166 13.66 20.35 -0.59
C GLU A 166 14.38 21.63 -0.14
N SER A 167 15.71 21.58 -0.08
CA SER A 167 16.52 22.78 0.20
C SER A 167 16.41 23.72 -1.00
N VAL A 168 16.00 24.96 -0.74
CA VAL A 168 15.92 26.04 -1.74
C VAL A 168 17.32 26.48 -2.14
#